data_AF-A0A7W8YP52-F1
#
_entry.id   AF-A0A7W8YP52-F1
#
_cell.length_a   1.000
_cell.length_b   1.000
_cell.length_c   1.000
_cell.angle_alpha   90.00
_cell.angle_beta   90.00
_cell.angle_gamma   90.00
#
_symmetry.space_group_name_H-M   'P 1'
#
loop_
_entity.id
_entity.type
_entity.pdbx_description
1 polymer ?
#
loop_
_entity_poly.entity_id
_entity_poly.type
_entity_poly.pdbx_seq_one_letter_code
_entity_poly.pdbx_strand_id
1 'polypeptide(L)'
;MKNQTLRLKTPFLAAFIVLTLLLPCFFAMTTSDISPFLEESPMVSKKWQGWHWLLLISPIVAAGLLGSHWIHSQKLAPAVTHQVQQAAAGKQEKREYVLEVIGLGVTLDKYRQGKLWEALQKGNAYTSIREQNKDKYPWDAREKSGISGGRAGDALENGAKDIPMYFAVPVFNADPPIPDPAVADMPDAPVMGLAADAIYSGMTWHLFVVGPRRFDEHPDHILEDIFAFFDANPDVPYIVLNSEDSMATRHAARLPDSPDLLKNGRYIPEMPDASALFVLARRERIDTVRKFAYDDAPPEASVDDLNTYGVARRLYLAY
;
A
#
# COMPACT_ATOMS: atom_id res chain seq x y z
N MET A 1 40.12 -40.70 33.21
CA MET A 1 39.58 -39.33 33.10
C MET A 1 39.12 -39.11 31.66
N LYS A 2 37.81 -38.89 31.52
CA LYS A 2 36.98 -38.36 30.42
C LYS A 2 37.54 -38.33 28.97
N ASN A 3 36.90 -39.18 28.15
CA ASN A 3 36.75 -39.07 26.70
C ASN A 3 36.13 -37.72 26.29
N GLN A 4 36.70 -37.05 25.29
CA GLN A 4 35.99 -36.06 24.47
C GLN A 4 36.17 -36.39 22.99
N THR A 5 35.04 -36.60 22.36
CA THR A 5 34.80 -36.94 20.96
C THR A 5 35.02 -35.74 20.05
N LEU A 6 35.94 -35.88 19.09
CA LEU A 6 36.07 -34.98 17.95
C LEU A 6 34.97 -35.31 16.94
N ARG A 7 33.81 -34.66 17.03
CA ARG A 7 32.78 -34.67 15.97
C ARG A 7 32.66 -33.26 15.41
N LEU A 8 33.35 -32.99 14.32
CA LEU A 8 33.17 -31.77 13.54
C LEU A 8 33.18 -32.09 12.03
N LYS A 9 32.06 -31.76 11.37
CA LYS A 9 31.96 -31.27 9.98
C LYS A 9 32.22 -32.25 8.82
N THR A 10 31.33 -33.23 8.65
CA THR A 10 31.08 -33.87 7.34
C THR A 10 30.01 -33.16 6.47
N PRO A 11 28.97 -32.46 6.97
CA PRO A 11 27.96 -31.86 6.07
C PRO A 11 28.37 -30.52 5.43
N PHE A 12 29.29 -29.77 6.07
CA PHE A 12 29.73 -28.45 5.55
C PHE A 12 30.68 -28.56 4.36
N LEU A 13 31.51 -29.62 4.31
CA LEU A 13 32.43 -29.85 3.20
C LEU A 13 31.66 -30.27 1.92
N ALA A 14 30.62 -31.09 2.09
CA ALA A 14 29.78 -31.53 0.97
C ALA A 14 28.95 -30.38 0.37
N ALA A 15 28.40 -29.49 1.20
CA ALA A 15 27.65 -28.32 0.72
C ALA A 15 28.53 -27.32 -0.06
N PHE A 16 29.79 -27.14 0.35
CA PHE A 16 30.73 -26.25 -0.34
C PHE A 16 31.10 -26.78 -1.73
N ILE A 17 31.33 -28.09 -1.86
CA ILE A 17 31.68 -28.74 -3.14
C ILE A 17 30.54 -28.62 -4.17
N VAL A 18 29.29 -28.79 -3.72
CA VAL A 18 28.11 -28.66 -4.60
C VAL A 18 27.90 -27.22 -5.08
N LEU A 19 28.12 -26.24 -4.20
CA LEU A 19 27.99 -24.82 -4.55
C LEU A 19 29.07 -24.36 -5.53
N THR A 20 30.31 -24.88 -5.39
CA THR A 20 31.41 -24.56 -6.31
C THR A 20 31.25 -25.17 -7.71
N LEU A 21 30.53 -26.28 -7.85
CA LEU A 21 30.26 -26.93 -9.14
C LEU A 21 29.11 -26.28 -9.91
N LEU A 22 28.13 -25.67 -9.22
CA LEU A 22 26.94 -25.08 -9.86
C LEU A 22 27.14 -23.63 -10.33
N LEU A 23 27.99 -22.85 -9.67
CA LEU A 23 28.25 -21.45 -10.03
C LEU A 23 28.79 -21.25 -11.47
N PRO A 24 29.75 -22.05 -11.99
CA PRO A 24 30.27 -21.84 -13.34
C PRO A 24 29.28 -22.28 -14.44
N CYS A 25 28.37 -23.21 -14.18
CA CYS A 25 27.31 -23.58 -15.13
C CYS A 25 26.25 -22.48 -15.29
N PHE A 26 26.00 -21.70 -14.24
CA PHE A 26 25.06 -20.58 -14.30
C PHE A 26 25.62 -19.40 -15.10
N PHE A 27 26.93 -19.14 -15.00
CA PHE A 27 27.60 -18.06 -15.74
C PHE A 27 27.81 -18.38 -17.23
N ALA A 28 27.99 -19.65 -17.59
CA ALA A 28 28.18 -20.05 -18.98
C ALA A 28 26.90 -19.95 -19.84
N MET A 29 25.71 -19.85 -19.23
CA MET A 29 24.44 -19.72 -19.93
C MET A 29 23.92 -18.29 -20.06
N THR A 30 24.50 -17.31 -19.36
CA THR A 30 24.05 -15.91 -19.41
C THR A 30 24.82 -15.03 -20.40
N THR A 31 25.87 -15.55 -21.05
CA THR A 31 26.73 -14.76 -21.95
C THR A 31 26.56 -15.06 -23.44
N SER A 32 25.52 -15.77 -23.86
CA SER A 32 25.16 -15.88 -25.28
C SER A 32 24.05 -14.88 -25.63
N ASP A 33 24.49 -13.79 -26.26
CA ASP A 33 23.80 -12.82 -27.13
C ASP A 33 22.66 -11.96 -26.57
N ILE A 34 22.98 -10.66 -26.47
CA ILE A 34 22.07 -9.54 -26.22
C ILE A 34 21.95 -8.73 -27.53
N SER A 35 20.72 -8.50 -28.00
CA SER A 35 20.15 -7.36 -28.80
C SER A 35 19.35 -7.78 -30.04
N PRO A 36 18.42 -6.96 -30.59
CA PRO A 36 17.24 -6.34 -29.95
C PRO A 36 15.93 -6.45 -30.82
N PHE A 37 14.77 -6.28 -30.17
CA PHE A 37 13.47 -5.78 -30.69
C PHE A 37 12.71 -6.50 -31.85
N LEU A 38 11.44 -6.83 -31.55
CA LEU A 38 10.31 -7.24 -32.40
C LEU A 38 10.42 -8.54 -33.22
N GLU A 39 9.89 -9.64 -32.67
CA GLU A 39 9.11 -10.60 -33.45
C GLU A 39 8.23 -11.44 -32.50
N GLU A 40 6.92 -11.36 -32.67
CA GLU A 40 6.00 -12.38 -32.19
C GLU A 40 6.22 -13.65 -33.01
N SER A 41 6.51 -14.78 -32.36
CA SER A 41 6.11 -16.12 -32.84
C SER A 41 6.34 -17.22 -31.79
N PRO A 42 5.61 -18.35 -31.89
CA PRO A 42 5.06 -19.05 -30.74
C PRO A 42 5.74 -20.40 -30.40
N MET A 43 5.25 -21.01 -29.31
CA MET A 43 5.43 -22.41 -28.90
C MET A 43 6.80 -22.83 -28.38
N VAL A 44 6.99 -22.70 -27.06
CA VAL A 44 8.00 -23.47 -26.32
C VAL A 44 7.60 -24.94 -26.35
N SER A 45 8.46 -25.76 -26.93
CA SER A 45 8.23 -27.21 -27.05
C SER A 45 8.12 -27.89 -25.67
N LYS A 46 7.14 -28.80 -25.55
CA LYS A 46 6.80 -29.58 -24.35
C LYS A 46 7.95 -30.43 -23.78
N LYS A 47 9.10 -30.50 -24.45
CA LYS A 47 10.31 -31.22 -24.00
C LYS A 47 11.22 -30.39 -23.09
N TRP A 48 11.10 -29.06 -23.09
CA TRP A 48 11.94 -28.17 -22.28
C TRP A 48 11.38 -27.92 -20.87
N GLN A 49 10.06 -28.12 -20.68
CA GLN A 49 9.40 -27.91 -19.39
C GLN A 49 9.77 -28.99 -18.35
N GLY A 50 10.16 -30.20 -18.75
CA GLY A 50 10.54 -31.26 -17.82
C GLY A 50 11.88 -31.03 -17.08
N TRP A 51 12.80 -30.29 -17.68
CA TRP A 51 14.13 -30.04 -17.10
C TRP A 51 14.14 -28.89 -16.08
N HIS A 52 13.27 -27.90 -16.24
CA HIS A 52 13.13 -26.81 -15.25
C HIS A 52 12.58 -27.30 -13.90
N TRP A 53 11.72 -28.33 -13.89
CA TRP A 53 11.16 -28.86 -12.65
C TRP A 53 12.18 -29.67 -11.83
N LEU A 54 13.13 -30.34 -12.47
CA LEU A 54 14.19 -31.06 -11.75
C LEU A 54 15.19 -30.12 -11.05
N LEU A 55 15.39 -28.91 -11.58
CA LEU A 55 16.27 -27.90 -10.98
C LEU A 55 15.66 -27.17 -9.77
N LEU A 56 14.32 -27.09 -9.68
CA LEU A 56 13.63 -26.43 -8.56
C LEU A 56 13.38 -27.34 -7.36
N ILE A 57 13.34 -28.67 -7.54
CA ILE A 57 13.09 -29.61 -6.45
C ILE A 57 14.28 -29.69 -5.48
N SER A 58 15.51 -29.51 -5.96
CA SER A 58 16.74 -29.58 -5.15
C SER A 58 16.85 -28.50 -4.06
N PRO A 59 16.61 -27.19 -4.33
CA PRO A 59 16.67 -26.16 -3.28
C PRO A 59 15.51 -26.24 -2.26
N ILE A 60 14.34 -26.74 -2.65
CA ILE A 60 13.17 -26.84 -1.76
C ILE A 60 13.37 -27.92 -0.69
N VAL A 61 13.98 -29.06 -1.05
CA VAL A 61 14.29 -30.12 -0.09
C VAL A 61 15.39 -29.69 0.90
N ALA A 62 16.36 -28.86 0.46
CA ALA A 62 17.38 -28.29 1.33
C ALA A 62 16.81 -27.26 2.33
N ALA A 63 15.83 -26.44 1.91
CA ALA A 63 15.15 -25.50 2.79
C ALA A 63 14.26 -26.18 3.85
N GLY A 64 13.59 -27.28 3.51
CA GLY A 64 12.77 -28.05 4.45
C GLY A 64 13.58 -28.75 5.56
N LEU A 65 14.80 -29.20 5.26
CA LEU A 65 15.68 -29.84 6.25
C LEU A 65 16.38 -28.84 7.18
N LEU A 66 16.53 -27.58 6.78
CA LEU A 66 17.06 -26.50 7.64
C LEU A 66 15.96 -25.82 8.48
N GLY A 67 14.72 -25.75 7.99
CA GLY A 67 13.59 -25.12 8.70
C GLY A 67 13.03 -25.93 9.88
N SER A 68 13.27 -27.25 9.92
CA SER A 68 12.72 -28.14 10.96
C SER A 68 13.48 -28.15 12.29
N HIS A 69 14.52 -27.32 12.45
CA HIS A 69 15.23 -27.13 13.74
C HIS A 69 14.99 -25.79 14.43
N TRP A 70 14.15 -24.91 13.85
CA TRP A 70 13.85 -23.58 14.41
C TRP A 70 12.39 -23.40 14.90
N ILE A 71 11.61 -24.48 15.00
CA ILE A 71 10.22 -24.45 15.51
C ILE A 71 10.11 -25.19 16.86
N HIS A 72 11.05 -24.94 17.76
CA HIS A 72 10.92 -25.38 19.15
C HIS A 72 11.57 -24.41 20.12
N SER A 73 11.13 -23.14 20.12
CA SER A 73 11.22 -22.24 21.28
C SER A 73 10.55 -20.89 20.98
N GLN A 74 9.23 -20.84 21.04
CA GLN A 74 8.54 -19.60 21.41
C GLN A 74 7.45 -19.97 22.42
N LYS A 75 7.76 -19.80 23.71
CA LYS A 75 6.73 -19.70 24.74
C LYS A 75 5.95 -18.42 24.45
N LEU A 76 4.69 -18.53 24.04
CA LEU A 76 3.78 -17.40 23.99
C LEU A 76 3.62 -16.84 25.41
N ALA A 77 3.94 -15.56 25.58
CA ALA A 77 3.54 -14.81 26.76
C ALA A 77 1.99 -14.71 26.79
N PRO A 78 1.34 -14.82 27.96
CA PRO A 78 -0.11 -14.74 28.04
C PRO A 78 -0.59 -13.34 27.64
N ALA A 79 -1.50 -13.30 26.66
CA ALA A 79 -2.22 -12.10 26.24
C ALA A 79 -3.03 -11.54 27.42
N VAL A 80 -3.03 -10.22 27.56
CA VAL A 80 -3.83 -9.46 28.53
C VAL A 80 -5.31 -9.55 28.13
N THR A 81 -5.99 -10.60 28.57
CA THR A 81 -7.43 -10.83 28.35
C THR A 81 -8.27 -10.20 29.47
N HIS A 82 -8.00 -8.94 29.81
CA HIS A 82 -8.80 -8.20 30.78
C HIS A 82 -8.98 -6.75 30.29
N GLN A 83 -9.81 -6.57 29.27
CA GLN A 83 -10.52 -5.30 29.01
C GLN A 83 -11.58 -5.39 27.90
N VAL A 84 -11.55 -6.41 27.04
CA VAL A 84 -12.55 -6.54 25.95
C VAL A 84 -13.92 -7.06 26.44
N GLN A 85 -13.97 -7.80 27.56
CA GLN A 85 -15.21 -8.43 28.03
C GLN A 85 -16.21 -7.45 28.70
N GLN A 86 -15.76 -6.29 29.21
CA GLN A 86 -16.65 -5.36 29.92
C GLN A 86 -17.39 -4.38 29.01
N ALA A 87 -16.98 -4.23 27.75
CA ALA A 87 -17.72 -3.44 26.76
C ALA A 87 -18.87 -4.23 26.10
N ALA A 88 -18.98 -5.54 26.30
CA ALA A 88 -19.93 -6.38 25.58
C ALA A 88 -21.32 -6.49 26.23
N ALA A 89 -21.46 -6.16 27.53
CA ALA A 89 -22.68 -6.44 28.29
C ALA A 89 -23.66 -5.26 28.43
N GLY A 90 -23.36 -4.07 27.88
CA GLY A 90 -24.23 -2.89 27.90
C GLY A 90 -24.66 -2.38 26.51
N LYS A 91 -24.40 -3.16 25.45
CA LYS A 91 -24.24 -2.68 24.06
C LYS A 91 -25.53 -2.41 23.26
N GLN A 92 -26.71 -2.45 23.86
CA GLN A 92 -27.97 -2.39 23.11
C GLN A 92 -28.74 -1.06 23.23
N GLU A 93 -28.37 -0.14 24.12
CA GLU A 93 -29.15 1.08 24.41
C GLU A 93 -28.53 2.42 23.95
N LYS A 94 -27.35 2.41 23.31
CA LYS A 94 -26.74 3.60 22.70
C LYS A 94 -26.04 3.23 21.39
N ARG A 95 -26.81 3.08 20.32
CA ARG A 95 -26.26 3.11 18.95
C ARG A 95 -25.95 4.57 18.62
N GLU A 96 -24.86 5.09 19.18
CA GLU A 96 -24.33 6.39 18.76
C GLU A 96 -23.94 6.29 17.28
N TYR A 97 -24.30 7.30 16.49
CA TYR A 97 -23.98 7.46 15.08
C TYR A 97 -22.47 7.71 14.92
N VAL A 98 -21.66 6.68 15.20
CA VAL A 98 -20.20 6.80 15.21
C VAL A 98 -19.67 6.56 13.81
N LEU A 99 -18.95 7.56 13.31
CA LEU A 99 -18.09 7.40 12.15
C LEU A 99 -16.85 6.60 12.57
N GLU A 100 -16.69 5.41 12.02
CA GLU A 100 -15.55 4.54 12.29
C GLU A 100 -14.49 4.69 11.19
N VAL A 101 -13.23 4.76 11.61
CA VAL A 101 -12.09 4.62 10.70
C VAL A 101 -11.84 3.13 10.49
N ILE A 102 -12.13 2.62 9.29
CA ILE A 102 -11.92 1.21 8.92
C ILE A 102 -10.68 0.99 8.05
N GLY A 103 -10.10 2.07 7.52
CA GLY A 103 -8.87 2.08 6.75
C GLY A 103 -8.10 3.36 7.02
N LEU A 104 -6.77 3.27 7.06
CA LEU A 104 -5.88 4.39 7.34
C LEU A 104 -4.63 4.27 6.48
N GLY A 105 -4.35 5.30 5.71
CA GLY A 105 -3.11 5.47 4.96
C GLY A 105 -2.42 6.75 5.39
N VAL A 106 -1.18 6.69 5.85
CA VAL A 106 -0.43 7.87 6.27
C VAL A 106 1.02 7.83 5.80
N THR A 107 1.49 8.98 5.33
CA THR A 107 2.90 9.22 5.04
C THR A 107 3.35 10.55 5.65
N LEU A 108 4.61 10.58 6.08
CA LEU A 108 5.25 11.79 6.57
C LEU A 108 6.73 11.77 6.22
N ASP A 109 7.17 12.76 5.44
CA ASP A 109 8.54 12.90 4.95
C ASP A 109 8.97 11.57 4.29
N LYS A 110 10.10 10.98 4.69
CA LYS A 110 10.56 9.67 4.17
C LYS A 110 9.77 8.45 4.68
N TYR A 111 8.87 8.60 5.64
CA TYR A 111 8.22 7.48 6.32
C TYR A 111 6.88 7.11 5.68
N ARG A 112 6.73 5.82 5.42
CA ARG A 112 5.46 5.17 5.06
C ARG A 112 4.85 4.49 6.29
N GLN A 113 3.54 4.34 6.32
CA GLN A 113 2.70 3.63 7.32
C GLN A 113 3.47 2.91 8.45
N GLY A 114 4.01 1.71 8.19
CA GLY A 114 4.64 0.89 9.23
C GLY A 114 5.93 1.50 9.79
N LYS A 115 6.76 2.13 8.95
CA LYS A 115 8.00 2.79 9.40
C LYS A 115 7.72 4.09 10.13
N LEU A 116 6.62 4.78 9.80
CA LEU A 116 6.14 5.92 10.57
C LEU A 116 5.78 5.49 11.99
N TRP A 117 5.03 4.40 12.15
CA TRP A 117 4.71 3.86 13.48
C TRP A 117 5.94 3.41 14.27
N GLU A 118 6.88 2.72 13.63
CA GLU A 118 8.15 2.37 14.29
C GLU A 118 8.93 3.61 14.76
N ALA A 119 8.94 4.68 13.96
CA ALA A 119 9.63 5.91 14.31
C ALA A 119 8.94 6.63 15.49
N LEU A 120 7.61 6.71 15.47
CA LEU A 120 6.82 7.32 16.53
C LEU A 120 6.92 6.55 17.85
N GLN A 121 6.92 5.21 17.81
CA GLN A 121 7.08 4.37 19.01
C GLN A 121 8.47 4.46 19.64
N LYS A 122 9.52 4.63 18.82
CA LYS A 122 10.90 4.79 19.31
C LYS A 122 11.21 6.21 19.78
N GLY A 123 10.47 7.19 19.28
CA GLY A 123 10.64 8.60 19.59
C GLY A 123 9.99 9.02 20.91
N ASN A 124 9.96 10.32 21.13
CA ASN A 124 9.18 10.95 22.19
C ASN A 124 8.49 12.22 21.65
N ALA A 125 7.60 12.80 22.45
CA ALA A 125 6.81 13.98 22.07
C ALA A 125 7.64 15.24 21.73
N TYR A 126 8.94 15.26 22.04
CA TYR A 126 9.83 16.41 21.87
C TYR A 126 10.86 16.22 20.76
N THR A 127 10.83 15.09 20.05
CA THR A 127 11.78 14.79 18.97
C THR A 127 11.11 14.85 17.61
N SER A 128 11.70 15.61 16.68
CA SER A 128 11.29 15.57 15.28
C SER A 128 11.75 14.27 14.63
N ILE A 129 10.84 13.61 13.91
CA ILE A 129 11.18 12.47 13.07
C ILE A 129 11.63 12.90 11.66
N ARG A 130 11.53 14.19 11.31
CA ARG A 130 11.94 14.71 9.99
C ARG A 130 13.43 14.50 9.74
N GLU A 131 13.80 14.20 8.51
CA GLU A 131 15.20 14.10 8.11
C GLU A 131 15.91 15.46 8.21
N GLN A 132 16.93 15.53 9.07
CA GLN A 132 17.70 16.76 9.30
C GLN A 132 18.99 16.83 8.47
N ASN A 133 19.35 15.76 7.74
CA ASN A 133 20.50 15.79 6.86
C ASN A 133 20.10 16.17 5.42
N LYS A 134 20.49 17.38 5.00
CA LYS A 134 20.27 17.87 3.63
C LYS A 134 20.80 16.95 2.54
N ASP A 135 21.86 16.19 2.83
CA ASP A 135 22.51 15.30 1.85
C ASP A 135 21.69 14.04 1.55
N LYS A 136 20.68 13.74 2.36
CA LYS A 136 19.73 12.65 2.10
C LYS A 136 18.55 13.05 1.23
N TYR A 137 18.39 14.34 0.93
CA TYR A 137 17.42 14.81 -0.04
C TYR A 137 18.03 14.81 -1.44
N PRO A 138 17.23 14.48 -2.48
CA PRO A 138 17.73 14.50 -3.85
C PRO A 138 18.12 15.90 -4.29
N TRP A 139 19.07 16.00 -5.21
CA TRP A 139 19.52 17.29 -5.74
C TRP A 139 18.47 17.90 -6.68
N ASP A 140 17.89 17.09 -7.57
CA ASP A 140 17.01 17.55 -8.64
C ASP A 140 15.62 17.93 -8.12
N ALA A 141 15.02 19.00 -8.65
CA ALA A 141 13.70 19.47 -8.24
C ALA A 141 12.57 18.53 -8.71
N ARG A 142 12.70 17.97 -9.92
CA ARG A 142 11.70 17.04 -10.47
C ARG A 142 11.71 15.72 -9.71
N GLU A 143 12.88 15.24 -9.30
CA GLU A 143 13.02 14.08 -8.43
C GLU A 143 12.33 14.30 -7.06
N LYS A 144 12.49 15.49 -6.44
CA LYS A 144 11.75 15.83 -5.21
C LYS A 144 10.23 15.75 -5.42
N SER A 145 9.73 16.34 -6.50
CA SER A 145 8.30 16.31 -6.83
C SER A 145 7.81 14.88 -7.06
N GLY A 146 8.57 14.06 -7.79
CA GLY A 146 8.20 12.67 -8.07
C GLY A 146 8.19 11.80 -6.81
N ILE A 147 9.14 12.01 -5.90
CA ILE A 147 9.16 11.31 -4.61
C ILE A 147 7.97 11.76 -3.74
N SER A 148 7.64 13.06 -3.72
CA SER A 148 6.46 13.56 -3.00
C SER A 148 5.18 12.91 -3.52
N GLY A 149 4.97 12.90 -4.84
CA GLY A 149 3.82 12.22 -5.44
C GLY A 149 3.77 10.73 -5.13
N GLY A 150 4.91 10.03 -5.15
CA GLY A 150 4.98 8.63 -4.73
C GLY A 150 4.57 8.41 -3.27
N ARG A 151 4.90 9.33 -2.37
CA ARG A 151 4.47 9.29 -0.94
C ARG A 151 2.98 9.55 -0.78
N ALA A 152 2.42 10.42 -1.61
CA ALA A 152 0.99 10.65 -1.69
C ALA A 152 0.26 9.37 -2.13
N GLY A 153 0.76 8.74 -3.20
CA GLY A 153 0.26 7.45 -3.69
C GLY A 153 0.37 6.31 -2.68
N ASP A 154 1.47 6.26 -1.91
CA ASP A 154 1.61 5.28 -0.82
C ASP A 154 0.53 5.46 0.25
N ALA A 155 0.13 6.69 0.57
CA ALA A 155 -0.97 6.92 1.52
C ALA A 155 -2.30 6.46 0.93
N LEU A 156 -2.53 6.68 -0.37
CA LEU A 156 -3.69 6.13 -1.07
C LEU A 156 -3.73 4.61 -0.94
N GLU A 157 -2.69 3.93 -1.42
CA GLU A 157 -2.61 2.46 -1.43
C GLU A 157 -2.76 1.90 -0.01
N ASN A 158 -1.97 2.38 0.97
CA ASN A 158 -2.01 1.83 2.33
C ASN A 158 -3.37 2.00 3.01
N GLY A 159 -4.09 3.08 2.71
CA GLY A 159 -5.39 3.34 3.33
C GLY A 159 -6.56 2.66 2.62
N ALA A 160 -6.49 2.52 1.30
CA ALA A 160 -7.62 2.10 0.48
C ALA A 160 -7.47 0.71 -0.14
N LYS A 161 -6.30 0.06 -0.14
CA LYS A 161 -6.07 -1.25 -0.81
C LYS A 161 -7.03 -2.37 -0.39
N ASP A 162 -7.58 -2.30 0.83
CA ASP A 162 -8.43 -3.34 1.39
C ASP A 162 -9.94 -3.07 1.14
N ILE A 163 -10.28 -1.99 0.42
CA ILE A 163 -11.67 -1.75 -0.01
C ILE A 163 -11.98 -2.58 -1.27
N PRO A 164 -13.24 -2.99 -1.48
CA PRO A 164 -13.65 -3.70 -2.69
C PRO A 164 -13.28 -2.97 -3.99
N MET A 165 -12.67 -3.72 -4.91
CA MET A 165 -12.48 -3.30 -6.30
C MET A 165 -13.84 -3.21 -7.02
N TYR A 166 -13.91 -2.40 -8.08
CA TYR A 166 -15.11 -2.19 -8.91
C TYR A 166 -16.36 -1.70 -8.18
N PHE A 167 -16.21 -1.25 -6.94
CA PHE A 167 -17.26 -0.62 -6.15
C PHE A 167 -17.05 0.89 -6.17
N ALA A 168 -18.11 1.65 -6.49
CA ALA A 168 -18.05 3.11 -6.53
C ALA A 168 -17.92 3.68 -5.12
N VAL A 169 -16.75 4.26 -4.81
CA VAL A 169 -16.45 4.83 -3.49
C VAL A 169 -16.42 6.35 -3.58
N PRO A 170 -17.31 7.07 -2.85
CA PRO A 170 -17.25 8.52 -2.78
C PRO A 170 -15.95 8.98 -2.11
N VAL A 171 -15.25 9.92 -2.75
CA VAL A 171 -14.02 10.52 -2.27
C VAL A 171 -14.26 11.96 -1.86
N PHE A 172 -13.95 12.25 -0.61
CA PHE A 172 -13.92 13.58 -0.03
C PHE A 172 -12.47 14.05 0.02
N ASN A 173 -12.21 15.28 -0.43
CA ASN A 173 -10.86 15.85 -0.42
C ASN A 173 -10.79 17.13 0.41
N ALA A 174 -9.86 17.19 1.35
CA ALA A 174 -9.65 18.34 2.23
C ALA A 174 -8.18 18.76 2.17
N ASP A 175 -7.92 19.84 1.46
CA ASP A 175 -6.58 20.29 1.12
C ASP A 175 -6.43 21.79 1.45
N PRO A 176 -5.19 22.31 1.50
CA PRO A 176 -4.97 23.74 1.63
C PRO A 176 -5.59 24.54 0.46
N PRO A 177 -5.75 25.87 0.60
CA PRO A 177 -6.22 26.73 -0.48
C PRO A 177 -5.36 26.58 -1.74
N ILE A 178 -5.99 26.71 -2.91
CA ILE A 178 -5.34 26.71 -4.23
C ILE A 178 -5.34 28.15 -4.77
N PRO A 179 -4.24 28.91 -4.68
CA PRO A 179 -4.19 30.30 -5.14
C PRO A 179 -4.33 30.48 -6.64
N ASP A 180 -3.87 29.53 -7.45
CA ASP A 180 -3.92 29.62 -8.90
C ASP A 180 -5.27 29.14 -9.47
N PRO A 181 -6.08 30.02 -10.06
CA PRO A 181 -7.37 29.64 -10.64
C PRO A 181 -7.23 28.68 -11.83
N ALA A 182 -6.06 28.56 -12.46
CA ALA A 182 -5.85 27.66 -13.59
C ALA A 182 -5.81 26.18 -13.19
N VAL A 183 -5.51 25.88 -11.92
CA VAL A 183 -5.45 24.51 -11.35
C VAL A 183 -6.43 24.32 -10.20
N ALA A 184 -7.28 25.32 -9.94
CA ALA A 184 -8.33 25.25 -8.95
C ALA A 184 -9.41 24.22 -9.31
N ASP A 185 -10.15 23.77 -8.31
CA ASP A 185 -11.27 22.84 -8.47
C ASP A 185 -12.37 23.45 -9.34
N MET A 186 -12.79 22.70 -10.36
CA MET A 186 -13.86 23.09 -11.29
C MET A 186 -14.89 21.96 -11.43
N PRO A 187 -16.18 22.25 -11.68
CA PRO A 187 -17.20 21.22 -11.86
C PRO A 187 -16.90 20.19 -12.96
N ASP A 188 -16.22 20.60 -14.03
CA ASP A 188 -15.83 19.77 -15.17
C ASP A 188 -14.39 19.21 -15.08
N ALA A 189 -13.60 19.68 -14.11
CA ALA A 189 -12.26 19.20 -13.80
C ALA A 189 -12.04 19.14 -12.27
N PRO A 190 -12.74 18.23 -11.57
CA PRO A 190 -12.67 18.18 -10.12
C PRO A 190 -11.33 17.63 -9.60
N VAL A 191 -10.83 18.23 -8.51
CA VAL A 191 -9.57 17.86 -7.85
C VAL A 191 -9.82 16.78 -6.81
N MET A 192 -9.61 15.51 -7.17
CA MET A 192 -9.90 14.35 -6.33
C MET A 192 -8.85 14.07 -5.22
N GLY A 193 -7.82 14.90 -5.11
CA GLY A 193 -6.70 14.70 -4.18
C GLY A 193 -5.95 13.39 -4.47
N LEU A 194 -5.53 12.70 -3.40
CA LEU A 194 -4.76 11.44 -3.48
C LEU A 194 -5.39 10.41 -4.43
N ALA A 195 -6.72 10.30 -4.47
CA ALA A 195 -7.42 9.29 -5.27
C ALA A 195 -7.27 9.48 -6.79
N ALA A 196 -6.85 10.67 -7.25
CA ALA A 196 -6.48 10.89 -8.64
C ALA A 196 -5.25 10.04 -9.06
N ASP A 197 -4.43 9.62 -8.10
CA ASP A 197 -3.20 8.85 -8.34
C ASP A 197 -3.45 7.32 -8.39
N ALA A 198 -4.72 6.88 -8.47
CA ALA A 198 -5.08 5.47 -8.39
C ALA A 198 -4.32 4.58 -9.38
N ILE A 199 -4.10 5.03 -10.62
CA ILE A 199 -3.38 4.25 -11.64
C ILE A 199 -1.89 4.08 -11.26
N TYR A 200 -1.25 5.15 -10.78
CA TYR A 200 0.18 5.13 -10.43
C TYR A 200 0.45 4.43 -9.10
N SER A 201 -0.55 4.40 -8.21
CA SER A 201 -0.53 3.71 -6.92
C SER A 201 -0.91 2.22 -6.99
N GLY A 202 -1.05 1.65 -8.20
CA GLY A 202 -1.46 0.24 -8.38
C GLY A 202 -2.93 -0.05 -8.03
N MET A 203 -3.74 1.00 -7.87
CA MET A 203 -5.15 0.96 -7.48
C MET A 203 -6.09 1.02 -8.69
N THR A 204 -5.64 0.66 -9.89
CA THR A 204 -6.38 0.77 -11.17
C THR A 204 -7.78 0.14 -11.17
N TRP A 205 -8.03 -0.85 -10.31
CA TRP A 205 -9.31 -1.54 -10.20
C TRP A 205 -10.27 -0.94 -9.15
N HIS A 206 -9.84 0.09 -8.45
CA HIS A 206 -10.67 0.82 -7.49
C HIS A 206 -11.41 1.95 -8.20
N LEU A 207 -12.73 2.05 -7.94
CA LEU A 207 -13.57 3.04 -8.59
C LEU A 207 -13.84 4.21 -7.63
N PHE A 208 -13.00 5.23 -7.69
CA PHE A 208 -13.18 6.46 -6.93
C PHE A 208 -14.13 7.42 -7.65
N VAL A 209 -15.16 7.88 -6.93
CA VAL A 209 -16.13 8.86 -7.42
C VAL A 209 -15.94 10.15 -6.65
N VAL A 210 -15.76 11.25 -7.37
CA VAL A 210 -15.53 12.55 -6.76
C VAL A 210 -16.76 12.97 -5.94
N GLY A 211 -16.57 13.17 -4.63
CA GLY A 211 -17.55 13.71 -3.68
C GLY A 211 -17.21 15.15 -3.27
N PRO A 212 -17.78 15.68 -2.18
CA PRO A 212 -17.48 17.02 -1.67
C PRO A 212 -16.00 17.27 -1.41
N ARG A 213 -15.55 18.51 -1.63
CA ARG A 213 -14.14 18.90 -1.51
C ARG A 213 -14.04 20.28 -0.86
N ARG A 214 -13.01 20.52 -0.05
CA ARG A 214 -12.74 21.82 0.56
C ARG A 214 -11.26 22.19 0.43
N PHE A 215 -11.02 23.36 -0.15
CA PHE A 215 -9.70 23.97 -0.35
C PHE A 215 -9.66 25.31 0.38
N ASP A 216 -9.46 25.27 1.69
CA ASP A 216 -9.63 26.43 2.59
C ASP A 216 -8.59 26.38 3.73
N GLU A 217 -8.49 27.44 4.53
CA GLU A 217 -7.70 27.50 5.77
C GLU A 217 -8.25 26.57 6.87
N HIS A 218 -9.55 26.25 6.79
CA HIS A 218 -10.25 25.30 7.68
C HIS A 218 -10.87 24.15 6.87
N PRO A 219 -10.04 23.31 6.22
CA PRO A 219 -10.54 22.21 5.40
C PRO A 219 -11.13 21.08 6.26
N ASP A 220 -10.90 21.09 7.57
CA ASP A 220 -11.46 20.16 8.57
C ASP A 220 -12.99 20.25 8.69
N HIS A 221 -13.60 21.37 8.29
CA HIS A 221 -15.07 21.49 8.18
C HIS A 221 -15.69 20.51 7.16
N ILE A 222 -14.88 19.83 6.33
CA ILE A 222 -15.38 18.75 5.47
C ILE A 222 -16.03 17.61 6.25
N LEU A 223 -15.70 17.45 7.54
CA LEU A 223 -16.33 16.45 8.41
C LEU A 223 -17.84 16.68 8.53
N GLU A 224 -18.30 17.93 8.52
CA GLU A 224 -19.73 18.26 8.52
C GLU A 224 -20.41 17.76 7.24
N ASP A 225 -19.75 17.94 6.09
CA ASP A 225 -20.24 17.46 4.79
C ASP A 225 -20.30 15.92 4.76
N ILE A 226 -19.35 15.24 5.40
CA ILE A 226 -19.35 13.77 5.52
C ILE A 226 -20.53 13.28 6.35
N PHE A 227 -20.79 13.90 7.51
CA PHE A 227 -21.95 13.54 8.32
C PHE A 227 -23.25 13.76 7.56
N ALA A 228 -23.41 14.94 6.94
CA ALA A 228 -24.58 15.28 6.12
C ALA A 228 -24.75 14.31 4.94
N PHE A 229 -23.65 13.92 4.28
CA PHE A 229 -23.67 12.97 3.18
C PHE A 229 -24.16 11.59 3.61
N PHE A 230 -23.67 11.06 4.74
CA PHE A 230 -24.16 9.78 5.25
C PHE A 230 -25.64 9.85 5.66
N ASP A 231 -26.10 10.97 6.20
CA ASP A 231 -27.50 11.14 6.58
C ASP A 231 -28.41 11.22 5.34
N ALA A 232 -27.96 11.85 4.26
CA ALA A 232 -28.67 11.92 2.99
C ALA A 232 -28.63 10.62 2.17
N ASN A 233 -27.57 9.81 2.33
CA ASN A 233 -27.33 8.59 1.56
C ASN A 233 -27.22 7.38 2.52
N PRO A 234 -28.34 6.84 3.03
CA PRO A 234 -28.35 5.78 4.04
C PRO A 234 -27.81 4.43 3.56
N ASP A 235 -27.76 4.23 2.25
CA ASP A 235 -27.27 3.04 1.55
C ASP A 235 -25.74 3.03 1.37
N VAL A 236 -25.08 4.20 1.44
CA VAL A 236 -23.63 4.27 1.32
C VAL A 236 -22.96 3.75 2.61
N PRO A 237 -22.15 2.68 2.54
CA PRO A 237 -21.58 2.04 3.72
C PRO A 237 -20.31 2.73 4.23
N TYR A 238 -19.52 3.30 3.33
CA TYR A 238 -18.26 3.98 3.64
C TYR A 238 -17.90 4.99 2.54
N ILE A 239 -17.00 5.91 2.88
CA ILE A 239 -16.40 6.90 1.99
C ILE A 239 -14.88 6.91 2.20
N VAL A 240 -14.17 7.53 1.28
CA VAL A 240 -12.75 7.87 1.44
C VAL A 240 -12.65 9.36 1.72
N LEU A 241 -11.91 9.73 2.76
CA LEU A 241 -11.47 11.11 3.00
C LEU A 241 -9.96 11.16 2.80
N ASN A 242 -9.47 12.03 1.93
CA ASN A 242 -8.05 12.23 1.70
C ASN A 242 -7.64 13.70 1.90
N SER A 243 -6.35 13.88 2.14
CA SER A 243 -5.69 15.17 2.32
C SER A 243 -4.19 15.02 2.03
N GLU A 244 -3.62 15.99 1.34
CA GLU A 244 -2.17 16.11 1.11
C GLU A 244 -1.70 17.55 1.29
N ASP A 245 -0.58 17.71 1.99
CA ASP A 245 0.12 18.97 2.05
C ASP A 245 1.64 18.72 1.97
N SER A 246 2.26 19.22 0.91
CA SER A 246 3.68 19.03 0.63
C SER A 246 4.28 20.26 -0.06
N MET A 247 5.61 20.36 -0.06
CA MET A 247 6.27 21.39 -0.87
C MET A 247 5.93 21.25 -2.36
N ALA A 248 5.65 20.03 -2.84
CA ALA A 248 5.33 19.75 -4.23
C ALA A 248 3.90 20.19 -4.58
N THR A 249 2.90 19.83 -3.77
CA THR A 249 1.51 20.27 -4.00
C THR A 249 1.39 21.79 -3.90
N ARG A 250 2.05 22.40 -2.89
CA ARG A 250 2.11 23.85 -2.76
C ARG A 250 2.90 24.53 -3.86
N HIS A 251 3.86 23.86 -4.52
CA HIS A 251 4.56 24.41 -5.68
C HIS A 251 3.67 24.39 -6.92
N ALA A 252 2.91 23.31 -7.11
CA ALA A 252 1.99 23.13 -8.23
C ALA A 252 0.78 24.08 -8.17
N ALA A 253 0.33 24.47 -6.98
CA ALA A 253 -0.84 25.34 -6.78
C ALA A 253 -0.55 26.86 -6.86
N ARG A 254 0.70 27.27 -7.13
CA ARG A 254 1.10 28.70 -7.05
C ARG A 254 0.61 29.48 -8.25
N LEU A 255 0.33 30.76 -8.01
CA LEU A 255 0.12 31.73 -9.08
C LEU A 255 1.30 31.72 -10.07
N PRO A 256 1.03 31.94 -11.37
CA PRO A 256 2.06 32.16 -12.37
C PRO A 256 3.08 33.20 -11.92
N ASP A 257 4.34 33.03 -12.33
CA ASP A 257 5.48 33.91 -12.01
C ASP A 257 5.88 34.00 -10.52
N SER A 258 5.25 33.21 -9.65
CA SER A 258 5.68 33.10 -8.25
C SER A 258 7.05 32.42 -8.16
N PRO A 259 7.94 32.81 -7.21
CA PRO A 259 9.23 32.15 -7.03
C PRO A 259 9.08 30.65 -6.79
N ASP A 260 9.96 29.82 -7.35
CA ASP A 260 9.94 28.38 -7.15
C ASP A 260 10.06 28.00 -5.67
N LEU A 261 9.27 27.03 -5.23
CA LEU A 261 9.39 26.40 -3.92
C LEU A 261 10.30 25.16 -4.00
N LEU A 262 10.13 24.35 -5.05
CA LEU A 262 11.03 23.24 -5.35
C LEU A 262 12.17 23.71 -6.24
N LYS A 263 13.40 23.60 -5.73
CA LYS A 263 14.61 24.06 -6.41
C LYS A 263 15.62 22.94 -6.58
N ASN A 264 16.54 23.13 -7.52
CA ASN A 264 17.75 22.31 -7.56
C ASN A 264 18.64 22.64 -6.36
N GLY A 265 19.25 21.61 -5.78
CA GLY A 265 20.03 21.74 -4.55
C GLY A 265 19.64 20.71 -3.51
N ARG A 266 20.60 20.39 -2.64
CA ARG A 266 20.38 19.60 -1.41
C ARG A 266 20.00 20.55 -0.27
N TYR A 267 18.73 20.51 0.12
CA TYR A 267 18.20 21.29 1.24
C TYR A 267 17.15 20.47 1.97
N ILE A 268 16.92 20.81 3.23
CA ILE A 268 15.80 20.28 4.01
C ILE A 268 14.57 21.08 3.55
N PRO A 269 13.52 20.43 2.99
CA PRO A 269 12.28 21.11 2.65
C PRO A 269 11.72 21.89 3.84
N GLU A 270 11.10 23.04 3.62
CA GLU A 270 10.57 23.87 4.71
C GLU A 270 9.50 23.11 5.50
N MET A 271 8.59 22.46 4.77
CA MET A 271 7.57 21.55 5.28
C MET A 271 7.86 20.10 4.86
N PRO A 272 7.47 19.11 5.69
CA PRO A 272 7.52 17.71 5.25
C PRO A 272 6.42 17.45 4.22
N ASP A 273 6.60 16.44 3.39
CA ASP A 273 5.50 15.87 2.64
C ASP A 273 4.60 15.13 3.65
N ALA A 274 3.32 15.48 3.72
CA ALA A 274 2.36 14.85 4.61
C ALA A 274 1.11 14.47 3.83
N SER A 275 0.68 13.22 3.98
CA SER A 275 -0.53 12.74 3.33
C SER A 275 -1.29 11.83 4.29
N ALA A 276 -2.61 11.95 4.28
CA ALA A 276 -3.50 11.11 5.05
C ALA A 276 -4.69 10.68 4.20
N LEU A 277 -5.07 9.42 4.35
CA LEU A 277 -6.29 8.86 3.82
C LEU A 277 -7.01 8.09 4.93
N PHE A 278 -8.29 8.37 5.09
CA PHE A 278 -9.19 7.62 5.95
C PHE A 278 -10.26 6.94 5.11
N VAL A 279 -10.53 5.67 5.38
CA VAL A 279 -11.78 5.04 4.96
C VAL A 279 -12.73 5.15 6.14
N LEU A 280 -13.74 5.99 5.98
CA LEU A 280 -14.69 6.33 7.04
C LEU A 280 -16.02 5.64 6.78
N ALA A 281 -16.57 5.00 7.80
CA ALA A 281 -17.72 4.15 7.64
C ALA A 281 -18.71 4.24 8.79
N ARG A 282 -19.96 3.86 8.52
CA ARG A 282 -20.94 3.58 9.56
C ARG A 282 -21.09 2.07 9.73
N ARG A 283 -20.79 1.58 10.93
CA ARG A 283 -20.64 0.16 11.21
C ARG A 283 -21.87 -0.66 10.84
N GLU A 284 -23.04 -0.15 11.18
CA GLU A 284 -24.33 -0.77 10.91
C GLU A 284 -24.60 -0.95 9.41
N ARG A 285 -23.99 -0.12 8.57
CA ARG A 285 -24.13 -0.19 7.11
C ARG A 285 -23.14 -1.18 6.51
N ILE A 286 -21.88 -1.15 6.96
CA ILE A 286 -20.87 -2.13 6.53
C ILE A 286 -21.31 -3.57 6.82
N ASP A 287 -21.87 -3.82 8.00
CA ASP A 287 -22.24 -5.19 8.38
C ASP A 287 -23.32 -5.78 7.44
N THR A 288 -24.12 -4.94 6.77
CA THR A 288 -25.11 -5.42 5.78
C THR A 288 -24.49 -5.80 4.43
N VAL A 289 -23.45 -5.09 3.99
CA VAL A 289 -22.77 -5.34 2.71
C VAL A 289 -21.66 -6.37 2.81
N ARG A 290 -21.06 -6.59 4.00
CA ARG A 290 -19.95 -7.54 4.21
C ARG A 290 -20.28 -8.97 3.74
N LYS A 291 -21.55 -9.38 3.81
CA LYS A 291 -21.99 -10.71 3.33
C LYS A 291 -21.87 -10.91 1.81
N PHE A 292 -21.70 -9.82 1.06
CA PHE A 292 -21.52 -9.81 -0.39
C PHE A 292 -20.07 -9.50 -0.80
N ALA A 293 -19.17 -9.24 0.16
CA ALA A 293 -17.75 -9.12 -0.11
C ALA A 293 -17.15 -10.54 -0.16
N TYR A 294 -16.54 -10.89 -1.28
CA TYR A 294 -15.88 -12.17 -1.49
C TYR A 294 -14.54 -11.96 -2.20
N ASP A 295 -13.58 -12.82 -1.88
CA ASP A 295 -12.34 -12.92 -2.63
C ASP A 295 -12.66 -13.62 -3.97
N ASP A 296 -12.49 -12.89 -5.07
CA ASP A 296 -12.63 -13.43 -6.42
C ASP A 296 -11.27 -13.85 -6.99
N ALA A 297 -11.28 -14.55 -8.12
CA ALA A 297 -10.08 -14.80 -8.90
C ALA A 297 -9.38 -13.46 -9.22
N PRO A 298 -8.03 -13.41 -9.08
CA PRO A 298 -7.30 -12.18 -9.29
C PRO A 298 -7.56 -11.63 -10.70
N PRO A 299 -7.74 -10.31 -10.88
CA PRO A 299 -8.06 -9.72 -12.18
C PRO A 299 -6.96 -9.95 -13.23
N GLU A 300 -5.72 -10.19 -12.80
CA GLU A 300 -4.59 -10.60 -13.65
C GLU A 300 -4.59 -12.08 -14.09
N ALA A 301 -5.55 -12.88 -13.61
CA ALA A 301 -5.72 -14.25 -14.05
C ALA A 301 -6.15 -14.33 -15.53
N SER A 302 -5.88 -15.47 -16.17
CA SER A 302 -6.29 -15.67 -17.55
C SER A 302 -7.81 -15.56 -17.71
N VAL A 303 -8.29 -15.16 -18.89
CA VAL A 303 -9.74 -15.10 -19.18
C VAL A 303 -10.41 -16.46 -18.94
N ASP A 304 -9.70 -17.56 -19.19
CA ASP A 304 -10.19 -18.91 -18.91
C ASP A 304 -10.31 -19.18 -17.41
N ASP A 305 -9.35 -18.72 -16.61
CA ASP A 305 -9.41 -18.83 -15.14
C ASP A 305 -10.50 -17.95 -14.54
N LEU A 306 -10.63 -16.71 -15.00
CA LEU A 306 -11.71 -15.80 -14.59
C LEU A 306 -13.08 -16.39 -14.95
N ASN A 307 -13.21 -16.99 -16.14
CA ASN A 307 -14.44 -17.65 -16.55
C ASN A 307 -14.73 -18.89 -15.70
N THR A 308 -13.71 -19.69 -15.37
CA THR A 308 -13.90 -20.97 -14.69
C THR A 308 -14.08 -20.81 -13.17
N TYR A 309 -13.32 -19.90 -12.57
CA TYR A 309 -13.18 -19.75 -11.12
C TYR A 309 -13.72 -18.42 -10.59
N GLY A 310 -14.08 -17.47 -11.46
CA GLY A 310 -14.71 -16.21 -11.07
C GLY A 310 -15.99 -16.43 -10.27
N VAL A 311 -16.00 -16.04 -8.99
CA VAL A 311 -17.15 -16.09 -8.08
C VAL A 311 -18.24 -15.11 -8.55
N ALA A 312 -17.86 -13.92 -9.03
CA ALA A 312 -18.81 -12.95 -9.60
C ALA A 312 -19.59 -13.53 -10.79
N ARG A 313 -18.90 -14.23 -11.71
CA ARG A 313 -19.53 -14.90 -12.86
C ARG A 313 -20.42 -16.05 -12.42
N ARG A 314 -19.99 -16.86 -11.45
CA ARG A 314 -20.79 -17.98 -10.94
C ARG A 314 -22.07 -17.49 -10.27
N LEU A 315 -22.03 -16.37 -9.56
CA LEU A 315 -23.21 -15.71 -9.02
C LEU A 315 -24.11 -15.15 -10.14
N TYR A 316 -23.55 -14.47 -11.14
CA TYR A 316 -24.33 -13.97 -12.30
C TYR A 316 -25.01 -15.08 -13.10
N LEU A 317 -24.38 -16.24 -13.26
CA LEU A 317 -24.96 -17.38 -13.98
C LEU A 317 -25.94 -18.22 -13.13
N ALA A 318 -25.93 -18.05 -11.82
CA ALA A 318 -26.82 -18.75 -10.90
C ALA A 318 -28.18 -18.05 -10.72
N TYR A 319 -28.31 -16.81 -11.21
CA TYR A 319 -29.53 -16.00 -11.22
C TYR A 319 -29.92 -15.61 -12.65
#